data_AF-A0A199V1Q9-F1
#
_entry.id   AF-A0A199V1Q9-F1
#
_cell.length_a   1.000
_cell.length_b   1.000
_cell.length_c   1.000
_cell.angle_alpha   90.00
_cell.angle_beta   90.00
_cell.angle_gamma   90.00
#
_symmetry.space_group_name_H-M   'P 1'
#
loop_
_entity.id
_entity.type
_entity.pdbx_description
1 polymer ?
#
loop_
_entity_poly.entity_id
_entity_poly.type
_entity_poly.pdbx_seq_one_letter_code
_entity_poly.pdbx_strand_id
1 'polypeptide(L)'
;AAGIPKKLAPTIGNAVDHRRKNHSLEGLQANVQMLKMHKTKLAVVFAPQELAAATQVQGRYMPILREKPSAEVVKTYAKLHVEKMNQRQAQLKKAAEAEKVDK
;
A
#
# COMPACT_ATOMS: atom_id res chain seq x y z
N ALA A 1 6.38 9.30 8.71
CA ALA A 1 5.47 9.52 7.56
C ALA A 1 4.08 10.04 7.97
N ALA A 2 3.35 9.37 8.88
CA ALA A 2 2.03 9.85 9.36
C ALA A 2 2.06 10.70 10.64
N GLY A 3 3.24 10.93 11.25
CA GLY A 3 3.37 11.71 12.49
C GLY A 3 2.80 11.02 13.74
N ILE A 4 2.67 9.68 13.71
CA ILE A 4 2.22 8.86 14.84
C ILE A 4 3.44 8.08 15.37
N PRO A 5 3.85 8.31 16.64
CA PRO A 5 4.91 7.53 17.28
C PRO A 5 4.53 6.06 17.43
N LYS A 6 5.50 5.16 17.21
CA LYS A 6 5.28 3.69 17.28
C LYS A 6 4.74 3.20 18.63
N LYS A 7 5.13 3.85 19.74
CA LYS A 7 4.69 3.49 21.10
C LYS A 7 3.27 3.98 21.40
N LEU A 8 2.83 5.05 20.75
CA LEU A 8 1.52 5.67 20.94
C LEU A 8 0.45 5.04 20.03
N ALA A 9 0.85 4.45 18.90
CA ALA A 9 -0.07 3.81 17.97
C ALA A 9 -0.97 2.72 18.62
N PRO A 10 -0.47 1.78 19.45
CA PRO A 10 -1.31 0.78 20.09
C PRO A 10 -2.36 1.36 21.03
N THR A 11 -2.03 2.43 21.76
CA THR A 11 -2.95 3.13 22.67
C THR A 11 -4.15 3.75 21.94
N ILE A 12 -3.90 4.19 20.70
CA ILE A 12 -4.90 4.82 19.81
C ILE A 12 -5.71 3.76 19.04
N GLY A 13 -5.40 2.47 19.21
CA GLY A 13 -6.06 1.36 18.50
C GLY A 13 -5.46 1.07 17.12
N ASN A 14 -4.29 1.61 16.79
CA ASN A 14 -3.58 1.29 15.54
C ASN A 14 -2.58 0.14 15.78
N ALA A 15 -2.85 -1.03 15.19
CA ALA A 15 -1.95 -2.17 15.24
C ALA A 15 -0.67 -1.91 14.41
N VAL A 16 0.50 -2.12 15.02
CA VAL A 16 1.81 -1.90 14.38
C VAL A 16 2.50 -3.23 14.11
N ASP A 17 2.69 -3.58 12.83
CA ASP A 17 3.51 -4.72 12.42
C ASP A 17 4.92 -4.25 12.01
N HIS A 18 5.92 -4.67 12.79
CA HIS A 18 7.32 -4.29 12.61
C HIS A 18 8.03 -5.09 11.51
N ARG A 19 7.46 -6.23 11.10
CA ARG A 19 8.06 -7.10 10.07
C ARG A 19 7.75 -6.60 8.66
N ARG A 20 6.67 -5.83 8.50
CA ARG A 20 6.18 -5.37 7.20
C ARG A 20 7.08 -4.28 6.63
N LYS A 21 7.46 -4.44 5.36
CA LYS A 21 8.18 -3.43 4.54
C LYS A 21 7.33 -3.08 3.32
N ASN A 22 7.32 -1.81 2.91
CA ASN A 22 6.70 -1.39 1.65
C ASN A 22 7.78 -1.36 0.56
N HIS A 23 7.54 -2.07 -0.55
CA HIS A 23 8.42 -2.05 -1.71
C HIS A 23 8.04 -0.97 -2.73
N SER A 24 6.79 -0.49 -2.71
CA SER A 24 6.30 0.58 -3.58
C SER A 24 6.07 1.88 -2.80
N LEU A 25 6.34 3.01 -3.47
CA LEU A 25 6.04 4.34 -2.94
C LEU A 25 4.53 4.61 -2.90
N GLU A 26 3.81 4.14 -3.91
CA GLU A 26 2.34 4.27 -4.01
C GLU A 26 1.64 3.65 -2.80
N GLY A 27 2.02 2.41 -2.44
CA GLY A 27 1.46 1.72 -1.28
C GLY A 27 1.80 2.44 0.03
N LEU A 28 3.00 3.01 0.14
CA LEU A 28 3.38 3.81 1.30
C LEU A 28 2.52 5.08 1.41
N GLN A 29 2.33 5.81 0.32
CA GLN A 29 1.56 7.06 0.30
C GLN A 29 0.09 6.83 0.66
N ALA A 30 -0.55 5.83 0.06
CA ALA A 30 -1.94 5.46 0.37
C ALA A 30 -2.13 5.14 1.87
N ASN A 31 -1.21 4.35 2.44
CA ASN A 31 -1.27 4.01 3.87
C ASN A 31 -1.07 5.24 4.78
N VAL A 32 -0.17 6.15 4.40
CA VAL A 32 0.06 7.39 5.16
C VAL A 32 -1.18 8.29 5.14
N GLN A 33 -1.84 8.41 4.00
CA GLN A 33 -3.10 9.17 3.87
C GLN A 33 -4.21 8.54 4.72
N MET A 34 -4.35 7.22 4.69
CA MET A 34 -5.30 6.49 5.56
C MET A 34 -5.06 6.76 7.05
N LEU A 35 -3.81 6.66 7.51
CA LEU A 35 -3.48 6.92 8.92
C LEU A 35 -3.75 8.38 9.33
N LYS A 36 -3.51 9.34 8.43
CA LYS A 36 -3.84 10.75 8.68
C LYS A 36 -5.35 10.95 8.83
N MET A 37 -6.15 10.37 7.92
CA MET A 37 -7.61 10.42 7.99
C MET A 37 -8.17 9.72 9.25
N HIS A 38 -7.58 8.59 9.65
CA HIS A 38 -7.95 7.92 10.90
C HIS A 38 -7.71 8.85 12.09
N LYS A 39 -6.55 9.51 12.15
CA LYS A 39 -6.19 10.41 13.25
C LYS A 39 -7.14 11.61 13.37
N THR A 40 -7.60 12.18 12.26
CA THR A 40 -8.53 13.33 12.29
C THR A 40 -9.95 12.94 12.72
N LYS A 41 -10.36 11.71 12.42
CA LYS A 41 -11.71 11.21 12.73
C LYS A 41 -11.82 10.57 14.11
N LEU A 42 -10.68 10.15 14.68
CA LEU A 42 -10.66 9.56 16.01
C LEU A 42 -10.90 10.64 17.07
N ALA A 43 -11.94 10.46 17.87
CA ALA A 43 -12.16 11.21 19.09
C ALA A 43 -11.52 10.46 20.28
N VAL A 44 -10.62 11.11 21.01
CA VAL A 44 -10.05 10.57 22.24
C VAL A 44 -10.71 11.29 23.41
N VAL A 45 -11.54 10.56 24.16
CA VAL A 45 -12.32 11.13 25.26
C VAL A 45 -11.48 11.10 26.53
N PHE A 46 -11.15 12.27 27.07
CA PHE A 46 -10.47 12.41 28.37
C PHE A 46 -11.39 12.94 29.47
N ALA A 47 -12.50 13.58 29.11
CA ALA A 47 -13.46 14.16 30.04
C ALA A 47 -14.86 13.55 29.86
N PRO A 48 -15.63 13.35 30.96
CA PRO A 48 -16.95 12.74 30.90
C PRO A 48 -17.98 13.56 30.11
N GLN A 49 -17.79 14.88 29.98
CA GLN A 49 -18.67 15.75 29.18
C GLN A 49 -18.58 15.51 27.67
N GLU A 50 -17.41 15.11 27.17
CA GLU A 50 -17.20 14.80 25.75
C GLU A 50 -17.76 13.41 25.38
N LEU A 51 -18.01 12.56 26.38
CA LEU A 51 -18.59 11.23 26.19
C LEU A 51 -20.01 11.30 25.61
N ALA A 52 -20.76 12.35 25.92
CA ALA A 52 -22.12 12.55 25.41
C ALA A 52 -22.14 12.93 23.91
N ALA A 53 -21.09 13.58 23.42
CA ALA A 53 -20.94 13.94 22.01
C ALA A 53 -20.27 12.83 21.19
N ALA A 54 -19.42 12.00 21.82
CA ALA A 54 -18.75 10.89 21.18
C ALA A 54 -19.72 9.73 20.90
N THR A 55 -19.96 9.45 19.62
CA THR A 55 -20.80 8.33 19.18
C THR A 55 -19.96 7.27 18.46
N GLN A 56 -20.19 6.00 18.80
CA GLN A 56 -19.54 4.90 18.10
C GLN A 56 -20.15 4.71 16.72
N VAL A 57 -19.32 4.79 15.68
CA VAL A 57 -19.74 4.44 14.32
C VAL A 57 -19.98 2.94 14.25
N GLN A 58 -21.22 2.53 13.93
CA GLN A 58 -21.56 1.13 13.73
C GLN A 58 -21.17 0.68 12.31
N GLY A 59 -20.56 -0.50 12.18
CA GLY A 59 -20.16 -1.08 10.90
C GLY A 59 -18.66 -0.98 10.59
N ARG A 60 -18.30 -1.23 9.32
CA ARG A 60 -16.89 -1.26 8.89
C ARG A 60 -16.35 0.15 8.70
N TYR A 61 -15.45 0.56 9.59
CA TYR A 61 -14.78 1.85 9.53
C TYR A 61 -13.80 1.92 8.35
N MET A 62 -13.95 2.96 7.51
CA MET A 62 -13.11 3.26 6.33
C MET A 62 -12.88 2.05 5.40
N PRO A 63 -13.90 1.62 4.63
CA PRO A 63 -13.77 0.46 3.76
C PRO A 63 -12.80 0.73 2.60
N ILE A 64 -11.91 -0.23 2.34
CA ILE A 64 -11.04 -0.21 1.16
C ILE A 64 -11.90 -0.59 -0.05
N LEU A 65 -12.27 0.40 -0.86
CA LEU A 65 -12.97 0.19 -2.11
C LEU A 65 -11.95 0.04 -3.25
N ARG A 66 -12.12 -0.99 -4.08
CA ARG A 66 -11.34 -1.12 -5.31
C ARG A 66 -11.98 -0.26 -6.39
N GLU A 67 -11.38 0.90 -6.65
CA GLU A 67 -11.75 1.71 -7.81
C GLU A 67 -11.43 0.91 -9.08
N LYS A 68 -12.44 0.73 -9.95
CA LYS A 68 -12.23 0.05 -11.22
C LYS A 68 -11.43 0.98 -12.12
N PRO A 69 -10.28 0.55 -12.66
CA PRO A 69 -9.54 1.38 -13.61
C PRO A 69 -10.40 1.59 -14.87
N SER A 70 -10.47 2.85 -15.32
CA SER A 70 -10.99 3.20 -16.64
C SER A 70 -10.03 2.65 -17.69
N ALA A 71 -10.34 1.49 -18.27
CA ALA A 71 -9.50 0.85 -19.26
C ALA A 71 -9.92 1.26 -20.67
N GLU A 72 -9.05 1.94 -21.41
CA GLU A 72 -9.17 2.08 -22.85
C GLU A 72 -8.76 0.77 -23.53
N VAL A 73 -9.64 0.21 -24.36
CA VAL A 73 -9.40 -1.07 -25.04
C VAL A 73 -8.45 -0.84 -26.22
N VAL A 74 -7.17 -1.12 -26.02
CA VAL A 74 -6.15 -1.10 -27.08
C VAL A 74 -5.95 -2.53 -27.63
N LYS A 75 -5.95 -2.71 -28.96
CA LYS A 75 -5.64 -4.01 -29.59
C LYS A 75 -4.12 -4.26 -29.55
N THR A 76 -3.68 -5.20 -28.70
CA THR A 76 -2.26 -5.38 -28.32
C THR A 76 -1.59 -6.67 -28.82
N TYR A 77 -2.32 -7.54 -29.54
CA TYR A 77 -1.93 -8.94 -29.78
C TYR A 77 -0.52 -9.13 -30.38
N ALA A 78 -0.09 -8.25 -31.30
CA ALA A 78 1.24 -8.33 -31.91
C ALA A 78 2.38 -7.86 -30.98
N LYS A 79 2.12 -6.90 -30.09
CA LYS A 79 3.13 -6.33 -29.18
C LYS A 79 3.56 -7.30 -28.09
N LEU A 80 2.62 -8.10 -27.58
CA LEU A 80 2.89 -9.07 -26.51
C LEU A 80 3.89 -10.16 -26.91
N HIS A 81 3.85 -10.62 -28.18
CA HIS A 81 4.79 -11.63 -28.67
C HIS A 81 6.21 -11.10 -28.75
N VAL A 82 6.37 -9.87 -29.23
CA VAL A 82 7.67 -9.18 -29.31
C VAL A 82 8.25 -8.94 -27.92
N GLU A 83 7.45 -8.47 -26.96
CA GLU A 83 7.90 -8.26 -25.58
C GLU A 83 8.38 -9.55 -24.91
N LYS A 84 7.62 -10.66 -25.05
CA LYS A 84 8.01 -11.96 -24.51
C LYS A 84 9.32 -12.48 -25.14
N MET A 85 9.49 -12.31 -26.45
CA MET A 85 10.72 -12.71 -27.13
C MET A 85 11.93 -11.89 -26.63
N ASN A 86 11.76 -10.59 -26.45
CA ASN A 86 12.82 -9.70 -25.95
C ASN A 86 13.24 -10.06 -24.52
N GLN A 87 12.29 -10.38 -23.64
CA GLN A 87 12.59 -10.84 -22.28
C GLN A 87 13.40 -12.14 -22.28
N ARG A 88 13.02 -13.11 -23.13
CA ARG A 88 13.75 -14.38 -23.26
C ARG A 88 15.18 -14.16 -23.76
N GLN A 89 15.37 -13.31 -24.77
CA GLN A 89 16.70 -12.99 -25.27
C GLN A 89 17.57 -12.29 -24.22
N ALA A 90 16.99 -11.39 -23.41
CA ALA A 90 17.70 -10.74 -22.31
C ALA A 90 18.15 -11.75 -21.24
N GLN A 91 17.30 -12.72 -20.88
CA GLN A 91 17.66 -13.79 -19.94
C GLN A 91 18.80 -14.67 -20.48
N LEU A 92 18.72 -15.08 -21.75
CA LEU A 92 19.76 -15.90 -22.38
C LEU A 92 21.10 -15.16 -22.46
N LYS A 93 21.10 -13.87 -22.82
CA LYS A 93 22.31 -13.04 -22.81
C LYS A 93 22.92 -12.94 -21.42
N LYS A 94 22.09 -12.71 -20.40
CA LYS A 94 22.55 -12.61 -19.00
C LYS A 94 23.13 -13.94 -18.49
N ALA A 95 22.54 -15.07 -18.87
CA ALA A 95 23.07 -16.40 -18.54
C ALA A 95 24.41 -16.67 -19.22
N ALA A 96 24.53 -16.35 -20.52
CA ALA A 96 25.77 -16.51 -21.27
C ALA A 96 26.89 -15.57 -20.78
N GLU A 97 26.55 -14.39 -20.25
CA GLU A 97 27.51 -13.46 -19.64
C GLU A 97 27.96 -13.95 -18.25
N ALA A 98 27.06 -14.49 -17.43
CA ALA A 98 27.42 -15.11 -16.15
C ALA A 98 28.36 -16.31 -16.34
N GLU A 99 28.10 -17.17 -17.32
CA GLU A 99 28.95 -18.34 -17.63
C GLU A 99 30.36 -17.95 -18.11
N LYS A 100 30.52 -16.76 -18.69
CA LYS A 100 31.83 -16.20 -19.08
C LYS A 100 32.58 -15.52 -17.94
N VAL A 101 31.90 -15.15 -16.86
CA VAL A 101 32.50 -14.51 -15.68
C VAL A 101 33.00 -15.56 -14.69
N ASP A 102 32.35 -16.73 -14.64
CA ASP A 102 32.75 -17.87 -13.80
C ASP A 102 33.90 -18.71 -14.39
N LYS A 103 34.41 -18.35 -15.58
CA LYS A 103 35.43 -19.09 -16.34
C LYS A 103 36.66 -18.22 -16.59
#